data_AF-A0A3P6QIX3-F1
#
_entry.id   AF-A0A3P6QIX3-F1
#
_cell.length_a   1.000
_cell.length_b   1.000
_cell.length_c   1.000
_cell.angle_alpha   90.00
_cell.angle_beta   90.00
_cell.angle_gamma   90.00
#
_symmetry.space_group_name_H-M   'P 1'
#
loop_
_entity.id
_entity.type
_entity.pdbx_description
1 polymer ?
#
loop_
_entity_poly.entity_id
_entity_poly.type
_entity_poly.pdbx_seq_one_letter_code
_entity_poly.pdbx_strand_id
1 'polypeptide(L)' 'MSTNGYGHGMARAASHAGSWYSSNPKELDRQITRWLDAAGERLGSARAIVSHAGYSYCGDTAAYAFKQIAPECV' A
#
# COMPACT_ATOMS: atom_id res chain seq x y z
N MET A 1 21.25 18.81 -16.60
CA MET A 1 22.32 17.88 -16.21
C MET A 1 21.70 16.52 -15.93
N SER A 2 22.09 15.51 -16.70
CA SER A 2 21.65 14.12 -16.58
C SER A 2 22.72 13.38 -15.77
N THR A 3 22.37 12.76 -14.65
CA THR A 3 23.28 11.88 -13.89
C THR A 3 22.85 10.45 -14.10
N ASN A 4 23.44 9.81 -15.11
CA ASN A 4 23.44 8.36 -15.24
C ASN A 4 24.53 7.83 -14.29
N GLY A 5 24.13 7.11 -13.24
CA GLY A 5 25.02 6.49 -12.27
C GLY A 5 24.63 5.03 -12.05
N TYR A 6 25.42 4.12 -12.58
CA TYR A 6 25.35 2.68 -12.29
C TYR A 6 25.78 2.43 -10.85
N GLY A 7 24.87 2.01 -9.98
CA GLY A 7 25.22 1.61 -8.60
C GLY A 7 24.10 1.74 -7.58
N HIS A 8 23.00 0.99 -7.72
CA HIS A 8 22.06 0.56 -6.68
C HIS A 8 21.03 -0.32 -7.40
N GLY A 9 20.72 -1.51 -6.88
CA GLY A 9 19.96 -2.56 -7.60
C GLY A 9 18.74 -2.02 -8.34
N MET A 10 18.53 -2.48 -9.58
CA MET A 10 17.48 -2.03 -10.51
C MET A 10 16.09 -1.99 -9.83
N ALA A 11 15.74 -0.83 -9.27
CA ALA A 11 14.49 -0.64 -8.55
C ALA A 11 13.41 -0.21 -9.53
N ARG A 12 12.22 -0.83 -9.44
CA ARG A 12 11.07 -0.40 -10.26
C ARG A 12 10.53 0.92 -9.74
N ALA A 13 10.39 1.89 -10.63
CA ALA A 13 9.82 3.19 -10.29
C ALA A 13 8.34 3.06 -9.92
N ALA A 14 7.91 3.82 -8.92
CA ALA A 14 6.51 3.95 -8.50
C ALA A 14 5.71 4.83 -9.49
N SER A 15 5.56 4.38 -10.74
CA SER A 15 5.04 5.18 -11.87
C SER A 15 3.61 5.69 -11.70
N HIS A 16 2.84 5.11 -10.78
CA HIS A 16 1.44 5.48 -10.50
C HIS A 16 1.29 6.38 -9.26
N ALA A 17 2.39 6.71 -8.58
CA ALA A 17 2.39 7.66 -7.49
C ALA A 17 1.95 9.05 -7.99
N GLY A 18 1.05 9.70 -7.26
CA GLY A 18 0.46 11.00 -7.61
C GLY A 18 -0.76 10.91 -8.53
N SER A 19 -1.14 9.72 -9.00
CA SER A 19 -2.36 9.50 -9.77
C SER A 19 -3.28 8.45 -9.12
N TRP A 20 -2.77 7.27 -8.80
CA TRP A 20 -3.55 6.18 -8.19
C TRP A 20 -3.53 6.24 -6.66
N TYR A 21 -2.47 6.79 -6.10
CA TYR A 21 -2.28 7.01 -4.66
C TYR A 21 -1.41 8.25 -4.47
N SER A 22 -1.42 8.83 -3.27
CA SER A 22 -0.63 10.03 -2.99
C SER A 22 0.87 9.77 -3.22
N SER A 23 1.53 10.66 -3.97
CA SER A 23 3.00 10.67 -4.08
C SER A 23 3.68 11.22 -2.84
N ASN A 24 2.95 11.89 -1.95
CA ASN A 24 3.47 12.35 -0.67
C ASN A 24 3.40 11.20 0.36
N PRO A 25 4.54 10.68 0.83
CA PRO A 25 4.58 9.52 1.71
C PRO A 25 3.88 9.77 3.05
N LYS A 26 3.95 10.98 3.61
CA LYS A 26 3.30 11.31 4.90
C LYS A 26 1.78 11.30 4.78
N GLU A 27 1.26 11.77 3.65
CA GLU A 27 -0.17 11.76 3.40
C GLU A 27 -0.66 10.34 3.11
N LEU A 28 0.09 9.57 2.31
CA LEU A 28 -0.23 8.18 2.03
C LEU A 28 -0.26 7.33 3.31
N ASP A 29 0.74 7.50 4.18
CA ASP A 29 0.84 6.82 5.47
C ASP A 29 -0.36 7.13 6.37
N ARG A 30 -0.73 8.40 6.47
CA ARG A 30 -1.92 8.83 7.23
C ARG A 30 -3.20 8.20 6.68
N GLN A 31 -3.37 8.16 5.36
CA GLN A 31 -4.54 7.57 4.71
C GLN A 31 -4.64 6.06 5.01
N ILE A 32 -3.54 5.33 4.82
CA ILE A 32 -3.48 3.88 5.07
C ILE A 32 -3.73 3.58 6.54
N THR A 33 -3.06 4.30 7.45
CA THR A 33 -3.24 4.12 8.90
C THR A 33 -4.70 4.32 9.29
N ARG A 34 -5.32 5.42 8.83
CA ARG A 34 -6.72 5.69 9.09
C ARG A 34 -7.63 4.56 8.61
N TRP A 35 -7.40 4.01 7.42
CA TRP A 35 -8.23 2.93 6.90
C TRP A 35 -8.03 1.62 7.66
N LEU A 36 -6.80 1.28 8.06
CA LEU A 36 -6.51 0.11 8.87
C LEU A 36 -7.09 0.22 10.28
N ASP A 37 -7.06 1.41 10.88
CA ASP A 37 -7.68 1.67 12.19
C ASP A 37 -9.20 1.52 12.12
N ALA A 38 -9.81 2.03 11.04
CA ALA A 38 -11.26 1.94 10.82
C ALA A 38 -11.72 0.53 10.39
N ALA A 39 -10.84 -0.29 9.80
CA ALA A 39 -11.15 -1.65 9.42
C ALA A 39 -11.47 -2.49 10.67
N GLY A 40 -12.35 -3.48 10.52
CA GLY A 40 -12.82 -4.32 11.62
C GLY A 40 -11.73 -5.18 12.28
N GLU A 41 -12.15 -6.11 13.13
CA GLU A 41 -11.22 -7.03 13.77
C GLU A 41 -10.63 -8.04 12.78
N ARG A 42 -9.55 -8.66 13.24
CA ARG A 42 -8.89 -9.72 12.51
C ARG A 42 -9.67 -11.02 12.67
N LEU A 43 -10.16 -11.56 11.55
CA LEU A 43 -10.94 -12.80 11.49
C LEU A 43 -10.06 -14.05 11.26
N GLY A 44 -8.82 -13.87 10.80
CA GLY A 44 -7.88 -14.97 10.56
C GLY A 44 -6.59 -14.53 9.88
N SER A 45 -5.86 -15.50 9.30
CA SER A 45 -4.67 -15.23 8.48
C SER A 45 -5.00 -15.36 7.00
N ALA A 46 -5.02 -14.22 6.29
CA ALA A 46 -5.20 -14.21 4.84
C ALA A 46 -3.93 -14.72 4.14
N ARG A 47 -4.10 -15.63 3.17
CA ARG A 47 -2.99 -16.16 2.35
C ARG A 47 -2.67 -15.31 1.12
N ALA A 48 -3.66 -14.57 0.60
CA ALA A 48 -3.52 -13.69 -0.55
C ALA A 48 -4.57 -12.58 -0.51
N ILE A 49 -4.19 -11.38 -0.97
CA ILE A 49 -5.04 -10.19 -1.02
C ILE A 49 -4.78 -9.46 -2.34
N VAL A 50 -5.82 -8.93 -2.97
CA VAL A 50 -5.71 -8.16 -4.20
C VAL A 50 -6.57 -6.90 -4.10
N SER A 51 -5.94 -5.74 -4.31
CA SER A 51 -6.60 -4.46 -4.60
C SER A 51 -5.93 -3.82 -5.81
N HIS A 52 -6.71 -3.20 -6.68
CA HIS A 52 -6.19 -2.68 -7.95
C HIS A 52 -6.89 -1.40 -8.43
N ALA A 53 -7.76 -0.79 -7.62
CA ALA A 53 -8.26 0.54 -7.96
C ALA A 53 -7.38 1.61 -7.30
N GLY A 54 -7.52 2.85 -7.76
CA GLY A 54 -6.92 3.98 -7.05
C GLY A 54 -7.39 4.01 -5.59
N TYR A 55 -6.50 4.39 -4.67
CA TYR A 55 -6.75 4.30 -3.23
C TYR A 55 -7.90 5.21 -2.77
N SER A 56 -8.20 6.27 -3.51
CA SER A 56 -9.40 7.08 -3.27
C SER A 56 -10.71 6.32 -3.49
N TYR A 57 -10.71 5.24 -4.28
CA TYR A 57 -11.88 4.42 -4.57
C TYR A 57 -11.96 3.14 -3.76
N CYS A 58 -10.83 2.46 -3.51
CA CYS A 58 -10.82 1.18 -2.80
C CYS A 58 -9.99 1.14 -1.51
N GLY A 59 -9.43 2.26 -1.06
CA GLY A 59 -8.51 2.29 0.09
C GLY A 59 -9.14 1.78 1.39
N ASP A 60 -10.37 2.20 1.68
CA ASP A 60 -11.12 1.76 2.86
C ASP A 60 -11.46 0.27 2.79
N THR A 61 -11.96 -0.20 1.65
CA THR A 61 -12.40 -1.58 1.47
C THR A 61 -11.20 -2.53 1.47
N ALA A 62 -10.09 -2.12 0.84
CA ALA A 62 -8.85 -2.89 0.83
C ALA A 62 -8.28 -3.08 2.24
N ALA A 63 -8.46 -2.10 3.14
CA ALA A 63 -7.94 -2.19 4.51
C ALA A 63 -8.54 -3.35 5.30
N TYR A 64 -9.82 -3.70 5.08
CA TYR A 64 -10.44 -4.89 5.70
C TYR A 64 -9.69 -6.18 5.35
N ALA A 65 -9.19 -6.30 4.12
CA ALA A 65 -8.41 -7.45 3.69
C ALA A 65 -6.97 -7.38 4.23
N PHE A 66 -6.27 -6.24 4.06
CA PHE A 66 -4.88 -6.08 4.50
C PHE A 66 -4.68 -6.26 6.01
N LYS A 67 -5.68 -5.92 6.84
CA LYS A 67 -5.64 -6.14 8.29
C LYS A 67 -5.60 -7.63 8.69
N GLN A 68 -5.87 -8.54 7.76
CA GLN A 68 -5.86 -9.99 8.00
C GLN A 68 -4.47 -10.63 7.83
N ILE A 69 -3.44 -9.88 7.42
CA ILE A 69 -2.08 -10.41 7.25
C ILE A 69 -1.43 -10.65 8.63
N ALA A 70 -0.95 -11.89 8.87
CA ALA A 70 -0.03 -12.23 9.98
C ALA A 70 1.35 -12.48 9.38
N PRO A 71 2.32 -11.59 9.57
CA PRO A 71 3.72 -11.90 9.30
C PRO A 71 4.23 -13.10 10.10
N GLU A 72 3.64 -13.37 11.27
CA GLU A 72 4.00 -14.45 12.17
C GLU A 72 3.47 -15.84 11.78
N CYS A 73 2.55 -15.91 10.81
CA CYS A 73 1.91 -17.17 10.37
C CYS A 73 2.38 -17.64 8.98
N VAL A 74 3.40 -17.00 8.41
CA VAL A 74 4.01 -17.36 7.12
C VAL A 74 5.40 -17.95 7.27
#